data_AF-A0A7X2TZT9-F1
#
_entry.id   AF-A0A7X2TZT9-F1
#
_cell.length_a   1.000
_cell.length_b   1.000
_cell.length_c   1.000
_cell.angle_alpha   90.00
_cell.angle_beta   90.00
_cell.angle_gamma   90.00
#
_symmetry.space_group_name_H-M   'P 1'
#
loop_
_entity.id
_entity.type
_entity.pdbx_description
1 polymer ?
#
loop_
_entity_poly.entity_id
_entity_poly.type
_entity_poly.pdbx_seq_one_letter_code
_entity_poly.pdbx_strand_id
1 'polypeptide(L)'
;MRAPRNPPAAGAVETSSPAPVVRTPASAPLPLYRYTGEWNYPSVGAQFHGTQPVSVELAVREENGQAKGTMVVRFQVPPGGVVDPSMRFTFEGPFQQSRNQSFPLLTSTGAKGTVELTPTTVFNMLQVAYKIETNPPRQGDFLVVKK
;
A
#
# COMPACT_ATOMS: atom_id res chain seq x y z
N MET A 1 43.42 -39.78 -58.09
CA MET A 1 42.68 -38.56 -58.49
C MET A 1 41.25 -38.67 -57.97
N ARG A 2 40.76 -37.65 -57.21
CA ARG A 2 39.34 -37.27 -56.95
C ARG A 2 38.39 -38.35 -56.38
N ALA A 3 37.48 -38.12 -55.43
CA ALA A 3 36.98 -36.95 -54.70
C ALA A 3 36.32 -37.43 -53.37
N PRO A 4 36.14 -36.55 -52.37
CA PRO A 4 35.65 -36.91 -51.03
C PRO A 4 34.13 -36.94 -50.87
N ARG A 5 33.76 -37.52 -49.73
CA ARG A 5 32.45 -37.79 -49.10
C ARG A 5 31.51 -36.58 -49.04
N ASN A 6 30.20 -36.85 -49.15
CA ASN A 6 29.12 -35.94 -48.80
C ASN A 6 28.22 -36.60 -47.74
N PRO A 7 28.16 -36.11 -46.48
CA PRO A 7 27.08 -36.47 -45.55
C PRO A 7 25.95 -35.40 -45.56
N PRO A 8 24.72 -35.79 -45.20
CA PRO A 8 23.53 -34.93 -45.30
C PRO A 8 23.49 -33.81 -44.26
N ALA A 9 22.83 -32.71 -44.65
CA ALA A 9 22.65 -31.48 -43.89
C ALA A 9 21.93 -31.73 -42.55
N ALA A 10 22.58 -31.32 -41.45
CA ALA A 10 21.96 -31.21 -40.14
C ALA A 10 21.07 -29.96 -40.12
N GLY A 11 19.80 -30.14 -39.76
CA GLY A 11 18.85 -29.05 -39.52
C GLY A 11 19.36 -28.14 -38.41
N ALA A 12 19.40 -26.83 -38.69
CA ALA A 12 19.66 -25.80 -37.70
C ALA A 12 18.48 -25.73 -36.73
N VAL A 13 18.75 -26.01 -35.46
CA VAL A 13 17.81 -25.75 -34.36
C VAL A 13 17.96 -24.27 -34.03
N GLU A 14 16.98 -23.45 -34.37
CA GLU A 14 16.92 -22.05 -33.94
C GLU A 14 16.72 -22.01 -32.42
N THR A 15 17.80 -21.77 -31.69
CA THR A 15 17.78 -21.43 -30.28
C THR A 15 17.18 -20.03 -30.12
N SER A 16 15.87 -19.97 -29.89
CA SER A 16 15.17 -18.77 -29.44
C SER A 16 15.76 -18.31 -28.11
N SER A 17 16.64 -17.30 -28.17
CA SER A 17 17.20 -16.64 -27.00
C SER A 17 16.08 -15.92 -26.23
N PRO A 18 15.89 -16.14 -24.92
CA PRO A 18 14.87 -15.43 -24.16
C PRO A 18 15.22 -13.95 -24.06
N ALA A 19 14.25 -13.08 -24.38
CA ALA A 19 14.40 -11.63 -24.32
C ALA A 19 14.86 -11.18 -22.92
N PRO A 20 15.72 -10.14 -22.82
CA PRO A 20 16.16 -9.62 -21.52
C PRO A 20 14.95 -9.09 -20.75
N VAL A 21 14.68 -9.68 -19.60
CA VAL A 21 13.69 -9.17 -18.63
C VAL A 21 14.17 -7.79 -18.19
N VAL A 22 13.47 -6.74 -18.63
CA VAL A 22 13.66 -5.38 -18.12
C VAL A 22 13.25 -5.38 -16.65
N ARG A 23 14.24 -5.56 -15.77
CA ARG A 23 14.04 -5.42 -14.33
C ARG A 23 13.83 -3.93 -14.06
N THR A 24 12.59 -3.53 -13.82
CA THR A 24 12.25 -2.21 -13.31
C THR A 24 13.10 -1.98 -12.05
N PRO A 25 13.80 -0.83 -11.91
CA PRO A 25 14.66 -0.60 -10.76
C PRO A 25 13.80 -0.64 -9.49
N ALA A 26 14.17 -1.52 -8.56
CA ALA A 26 13.57 -1.57 -7.24
C ALA A 26 13.73 -0.18 -6.61
N SER A 27 12.62 0.49 -6.31
CA SER A 27 12.66 1.76 -5.58
C SER A 27 13.36 1.51 -4.25
N ALA A 28 14.42 2.28 -3.98
CA ALA A 28 15.19 2.12 -2.76
C ALA A 28 14.27 2.22 -1.53
N PRO A 29 14.44 1.36 -0.51
CA PRO A 29 13.66 1.43 0.72
C PRO A 29 13.75 2.83 1.32
N LEU A 30 12.61 3.44 1.64
CA LEU A 30 12.59 4.71 2.36
C LEU A 30 12.88 4.48 3.85
N PRO A 31 13.52 5.44 4.54
CA PRO A 31 13.72 5.36 5.97
C PRO A 31 12.40 5.21 6.74
N LEU A 32 12.40 4.38 7.80
CA LEU A 32 11.19 4.04 8.57
C LEU A 32 10.45 5.25 9.15
N TYR A 33 11.17 6.32 9.50
CA TYR A 33 10.57 7.56 10.01
C TYR A 33 9.58 8.23 9.03
N ARG A 34 9.60 7.85 7.74
CA ARG A 34 8.64 8.30 6.72
C ARG A 34 7.25 7.69 6.90
N TYR A 35 7.16 6.58 7.63
CA TYR A 35 5.91 5.86 7.92
C TYR A 35 5.51 6.00 9.40
N THR A 36 6.50 6.03 10.30
CA THR A 36 6.26 6.07 11.75
C THR A 36 6.00 7.47 12.28
N GLY A 37 5.21 7.54 13.35
CA GLY A 37 4.81 8.76 14.03
C GLY A 37 3.30 8.86 14.23
N GLU A 38 2.88 10.03 14.68
CA GLU A 38 1.47 10.41 14.73
C GLU A 38 1.12 11.27 13.51
N TRP A 39 -0.03 10.99 12.94
CA TRP A 39 -0.52 11.62 11.73
C TRP A 39 -1.98 12.03 11.92
N ASN A 40 -2.36 13.15 11.32
CA ASN A 40 -3.71 13.68 11.36
C ASN A 40 -4.22 14.09 9.98
N TYR A 41 -5.53 14.03 9.80
CA TYR A 41 -6.18 14.59 8.62
C TYR A 41 -5.99 16.12 8.62
N PRO A 42 -5.50 16.74 7.53
CA PRO A 42 -5.30 18.18 7.47
C PRO A 42 -6.65 18.91 7.45
N SER A 43 -6.73 20.04 8.14
CA SER A 43 -7.94 20.90 8.15
C SER A 43 -8.10 21.72 6.88
N VAL A 44 -7.03 21.93 6.11
CA VAL A 44 -6.99 22.72 4.87
C VAL A 44 -6.30 21.92 3.78
N GLY A 45 -6.85 21.94 2.55
CA GLY A 45 -6.25 21.26 1.40
C GLY A 45 -6.36 19.73 1.47
N ALA A 46 -7.31 19.21 2.24
CA ALA A 46 -7.47 17.78 2.42
C ALA A 46 -7.90 17.09 1.11
N GLN A 47 -7.23 15.99 0.78
CA GLN A 47 -7.51 15.19 -0.40
C GLN A 47 -8.00 13.81 0.05
N PHE A 48 -9.06 13.33 -0.59
CA PHE A 48 -9.64 12.01 -0.34
C PHE A 48 -10.36 11.48 -1.58
N HIS A 49 -10.49 10.16 -1.68
CA HIS A 49 -11.51 9.51 -2.51
C HIS A 49 -12.33 8.50 -1.70
N GLY A 50 -13.60 8.34 -2.07
CA GLY A 50 -14.56 7.51 -1.34
C GLY A 50 -15.36 8.33 -0.32
N THR A 51 -15.69 7.72 0.83
CA THR A 51 -16.43 8.40 1.90
C THR A 51 -15.57 9.49 2.54
N GLN A 52 -16.07 10.72 2.59
CA GLN A 52 -15.33 11.86 3.13
C GLN A 52 -15.03 11.67 4.63
N PRO A 53 -13.75 11.65 5.03
CA PRO A 53 -13.38 11.74 6.43
C PRO A 53 -13.50 13.19 6.92
N VAL A 54 -13.97 13.34 8.16
CA VAL A 54 -13.99 14.58 8.94
C VAL A 54 -12.74 14.68 9.80
N SER A 55 -12.32 13.54 10.36
CA SER A 55 -11.06 13.43 11.08
C SER A 55 -10.42 12.07 10.86
N VAL A 56 -9.09 12.07 10.89
CA VAL A 56 -8.26 10.86 10.93
C VAL A 56 -7.20 11.09 11.99
N GLU A 57 -7.03 10.12 12.87
CA GLU A 57 -5.89 10.00 13.76
C GLU A 57 -5.22 8.67 13.48
N LEU A 58 -3.98 8.72 13.03
CA LEU A 58 -3.17 7.53 12.74
C LEU A 58 -1.91 7.59 13.60
N ALA A 59 -1.62 6.51 14.30
CA ALA A 59 -0.35 6.30 14.98
C ALA A 59 0.31 5.06 14.42
N VAL A 60 1.57 5.17 14.00
CA VAL A 60 2.37 4.05 13.49
C VAL A 60 3.68 4.00 14.27
N ARG A 61 3.96 2.85 14.86
CA ARG A 61 5.19 2.56 15.60
C ARG A 61 5.94 1.44 14.92
N GLU A 62 7.24 1.45 15.09
CA GLU A 62 8.09 0.33 14.72
C GLU A 62 8.61 -0.36 15.98
N GLU A 63 8.59 -1.68 15.96
CA GLU A 63 9.10 -2.54 17.03
C GLU A 63 9.70 -3.81 16.40
N ASN A 64 11.03 -3.95 16.45
CA ASN A 64 11.76 -5.12 15.93
C ASN A 64 11.47 -5.44 14.44
N GLY A 65 11.41 -4.41 13.60
CA GLY A 65 11.11 -4.53 12.17
C GLY A 65 9.62 -4.71 11.85
N GLN A 66 8.75 -4.73 12.86
CA GLN A 66 7.30 -4.81 12.71
C GLN A 66 6.69 -3.42 12.83
N ALA A 67 5.79 -3.07 11.92
CA ALA A 67 4.87 -1.97 12.09
C ALA A 67 3.75 -2.39 13.05
N LYS A 68 3.42 -1.53 14.00
CA LYS A 68 2.19 -1.61 14.81
C LYS A 68 1.48 -0.28 14.69
N GLY A 69 0.23 -0.31 14.23
CA GLY A 69 -0.52 0.90 13.96
C GLY A 69 -1.95 0.86 14.45
N THR A 70 -2.43 2.03 14.84
CA THR A 70 -3.84 2.28 15.18
C THR A 70 -4.33 3.45 14.37
N MET A 71 -5.52 3.32 13.78
CA MET A 71 -6.14 4.39 13.02
C MET A 71 -7.59 4.58 13.47
N VAL A 72 -7.97 5.81 13.78
CA VAL A 72 -9.35 6.21 14.07
C VAL A 72 -9.78 7.18 12.98
N VAL A 73 -10.83 6.84 12.25
CA VAL A 73 -11.39 7.69 11.20
C VAL A 73 -12.84 8.00 11.54
N ARG A 74 -13.20 9.28 11.47
CA ARG A 74 -14.60 9.72 11.58
C ARG A 74 -15.06 10.20 10.22
N PHE A 75 -16.14 9.63 9.71
CA PHE A 75 -16.70 10.03 8.42
C PHE A 75 -17.81 11.08 8.56
N GLN A 76 -18.05 11.83 7.50
CA GLN A 76 -19.20 12.72 7.42
C GLN A 76 -20.48 11.89 7.38
N VAL A 77 -21.41 12.12 8.31
CA VAL A 77 -22.74 11.48 8.30
C VAL A 77 -23.71 12.39 7.55
N PRO A 78 -24.57 11.83 6.66
CA PRO A 78 -25.69 12.58 6.10
C PRO A 78 -26.67 13.06 7.20
N PRO A 79 -27.35 14.20 7.00
CA PRO A 79 -28.40 14.65 7.92
C PRO A 79 -29.44 13.55 8.17
N GLY A 80 -29.71 13.22 9.44
CA GLY A 80 -30.66 12.18 9.83
C GLY A 80 -30.08 10.76 9.98
N GLY A 81 -28.78 10.55 9.76
CA GLY A 81 -28.12 9.26 10.01
C GLY A 81 -27.89 8.99 11.50
N VAL A 82 -28.30 7.82 11.99
CA VAL A 82 -28.17 7.37 13.40
C VAL A 82 -26.91 6.51 13.63
N VAL A 83 -26.07 6.33 12.61
CA VAL A 83 -24.92 5.42 12.66
C VAL A 83 -23.70 6.15 13.22
N ASP A 84 -22.95 5.51 14.13
CA ASP A 84 -21.65 6.01 14.59
C ASP A 84 -20.72 6.19 13.37
N PRO A 85 -20.28 7.43 13.07
CA PRO A 85 -19.36 7.69 11.96
C PRO A 85 -17.94 7.20 12.20
N SER A 86 -17.63 6.74 13.41
CA SER A 86 -16.27 6.46 13.83
C SER A 86 -15.92 5.01 13.54
N MET A 87 -14.83 4.79 12.83
CA MET A 87 -14.24 3.47 12.63
C MET A 87 -12.84 3.45 13.26
N ARG A 88 -12.57 2.40 14.03
CA ARG A 88 -11.24 2.14 14.59
C ARG A 88 -10.64 0.91 13.94
N PHE A 89 -9.38 1.03 13.59
CA PHE A 89 -8.56 0.02 12.95
C PHE A 89 -7.30 -0.23 13.74
N THR A 90 -6.86 -1.47 13.73
CA THR A 90 -5.52 -1.88 14.16
C THR A 90 -4.87 -2.63 13.02
N PHE A 91 -3.58 -2.44 12.81
CA PHE A 91 -2.81 -3.20 11.83
C PHE A 91 -1.43 -3.50 12.37
N GLU A 92 -0.89 -4.63 11.94
CA GLU A 92 0.46 -5.04 12.26
C GLU A 92 1.07 -5.84 11.11
N GLY A 93 2.40 -5.82 11.02
CA GLY A 93 3.12 -6.64 10.07
C GLY A 93 4.53 -6.15 9.80
N PRO A 94 5.36 -6.93 9.11
CA PRO A 94 6.74 -6.57 8.85
C PRO A 94 6.82 -5.39 7.87
N PHE A 95 7.76 -4.48 8.10
CA PHE A 95 8.13 -3.50 7.06
C PHE A 95 8.75 -4.22 5.87
N GLN A 96 8.22 -3.93 4.68
CA GLN A 96 8.68 -4.50 3.43
C GLN A 96 9.79 -3.63 2.82
N GLN A 97 10.65 -4.22 1.98
CA GLN A 97 11.65 -3.49 1.18
C GLN A 97 11.00 -2.79 -0.03
N SER A 98 9.96 -2.02 0.23
CA SER A 98 9.16 -1.29 -0.77
C SER A 98 8.84 0.12 -0.26
N ARG A 99 8.46 1.01 -1.18
CA ARG A 99 7.93 2.33 -0.82
C ARG A 99 6.49 2.26 -0.30
N ASN A 100 5.74 1.28 -0.76
CA ASN A 100 4.33 1.09 -0.44
C ASN A 100 4.24 -0.03 0.59
N GLN A 101 3.79 0.30 1.80
CA GLN A 101 3.75 -0.63 2.91
C GLN A 101 2.31 -1.10 3.10
N SER A 102 2.06 -2.38 2.84
CA SER A 102 0.73 -2.97 2.93
C SER A 102 0.63 -3.88 4.15
N PHE A 103 -0.37 -3.65 4.98
CA PHE A 103 -0.59 -4.38 6.23
C PHE A 103 -2.02 -4.93 6.30
N PRO A 104 -2.22 -6.14 6.84
CA PRO A 104 -3.54 -6.59 7.21
C PRO A 104 -4.12 -5.66 8.28
N LEU A 105 -5.38 -5.25 8.11
CA LEU A 105 -6.11 -4.44 9.08
C LEU A 105 -7.22 -5.25 9.72
N LEU A 106 -7.49 -4.97 11.00
CA LEU A 106 -8.64 -5.44 11.75
C LEU A 106 -9.43 -4.24 12.26
N THR A 107 -10.72 -4.22 12.00
CA THR A 107 -11.65 -3.21 12.54
C THR A 107 -12.06 -3.56 13.97
N SER A 108 -12.51 -2.59 14.75
CA SER A 108 -13.08 -2.82 16.09
C SER A 108 -14.32 -3.73 16.10
N THR A 109 -14.99 -3.89 14.95
CA THR A 109 -16.14 -4.80 14.78
C THR A 109 -15.74 -6.19 14.29
N GLY A 110 -14.43 -6.46 14.14
CA GLY A 110 -13.90 -7.76 13.70
C GLY A 110 -13.83 -7.95 12.19
N ALA A 111 -14.29 -6.99 11.38
CA ALA A 111 -14.09 -7.03 9.94
C ALA A 111 -12.60 -6.90 9.58
N LYS A 112 -12.17 -7.64 8.56
CA LYS A 112 -10.79 -7.69 8.08
C LYS A 112 -10.60 -6.81 6.86
N GLY A 113 -9.34 -6.51 6.53
CA GLY A 113 -9.01 -5.75 5.34
C GLY A 113 -7.52 -5.51 5.17
N THR A 114 -7.19 -4.48 4.42
CA THR A 114 -5.81 -4.07 4.13
C THR A 114 -5.67 -2.56 4.22
N VAL A 115 -4.60 -2.10 4.86
CA VAL A 115 -4.20 -0.69 4.87
C VAL A 115 -2.86 -0.56 4.16
N GLU A 116 -2.74 0.44 3.30
CA GLU A 116 -1.53 0.77 2.57
C GLU A 116 -1.03 2.15 2.98
N LEU A 117 0.24 2.25 3.37
CA LEU A 117 0.92 3.49 3.71
C LEU A 117 1.92 3.83 2.61
N THR A 118 1.76 5.00 2.00
CA THR A 118 2.63 5.48 0.92
C THR A 118 3.12 6.88 1.21
N PRO A 119 4.40 7.06 1.59
CA PRO A 119 4.98 8.38 1.79
C PRO A 119 4.91 9.17 0.50
N THR A 120 4.56 10.45 0.56
CA THR A 120 4.50 11.30 -0.64
C THR A 120 5.88 11.89 -0.96
N THR A 121 5.98 12.79 -1.94
CA THR A 121 7.20 13.60 -2.14
C THR A 121 7.42 14.58 -0.99
N VAL A 122 6.35 15.04 -0.34
CA VAL A 122 6.40 15.91 0.83
C VAL A 122 6.74 15.09 2.08
N PHE A 123 7.72 15.55 2.85
CA PHE A 123 8.34 14.76 3.93
C PHE A 123 7.37 14.38 5.06
N ASN A 124 6.51 15.31 5.43
CA ASN A 124 5.55 15.20 6.52
C ASN A 124 4.15 14.80 6.03
N MET A 125 4.03 14.16 4.87
CA MET A 125 2.74 13.77 4.30
C MET A 125 2.75 12.32 3.85
N LEU A 126 1.72 11.59 4.29
CA LEU A 126 1.54 10.17 4.06
C LEU A 126 0.16 9.95 3.41
N GLN A 127 0.13 9.21 2.31
CA GLN A 127 -1.12 8.70 1.77
C GLN A 127 -1.47 7.40 2.48
N VAL A 128 -2.73 7.29 2.91
CA VAL A 128 -3.29 6.12 3.54
C VAL A 128 -4.44 5.64 2.69
N ALA A 129 -4.36 4.42 2.18
CA ALA A 129 -5.45 3.75 1.51
C ALA A 129 -5.91 2.57 2.36
N TYR A 130 -7.22 2.31 2.40
CA TYR A 130 -7.76 1.17 3.11
C TYR A 130 -8.84 0.48 2.30
N LYS A 131 -8.96 -0.83 2.50
CA LYS A 131 -10.03 -1.67 1.96
C LYS A 131 -10.48 -2.65 3.03
N ILE A 132 -11.78 -2.68 3.32
CA ILE A 132 -12.41 -3.54 4.32
C ILE A 132 -13.29 -4.55 3.60
N GLU A 133 -13.07 -5.82 3.91
CA GLU A 133 -13.81 -6.97 3.41
C GLU A 133 -15.18 -7.07 4.10
N THR A 134 -16.09 -6.17 3.72
CA THR A 134 -17.49 -6.15 4.15
C THR A 134 -18.40 -6.31 2.94
N ASN A 135 -19.70 -6.55 3.18
CA ASN A 135 -20.70 -6.54 2.13
C ASN A 135 -21.75 -5.46 2.44
N PRO A 136 -21.78 -4.33 1.70
CA PRO A 136 -20.88 -3.97 0.60
C PRO A 136 -19.45 -3.63 1.07
N PRO A 137 -18.42 -3.78 0.20
CA PRO A 137 -17.04 -3.47 0.56
C PRO A 137 -16.88 -1.98 0.83
N ARG A 138 -16.05 -1.64 1.81
CA ARG A 138 -15.72 -0.26 2.16
C ARG A 138 -14.27 0.01 1.83
N GLN A 139 -14.00 1.06 1.09
CA GLN A 139 -12.64 1.47 0.74
C GLN A 139 -12.56 2.99 0.65
N GLY A 140 -11.35 3.51 0.81
CA GLY A 140 -11.08 4.92 0.66
C GLY A 140 -9.59 5.19 0.72
N ASP A 141 -9.21 6.37 0.25
CA ASP A 141 -7.86 6.87 0.40
C ASP A 141 -7.89 8.34 0.79
N PHE A 142 -6.90 8.76 1.57
CA PHE A 142 -6.75 10.14 2.01
C PHE A 142 -5.30 10.46 2.34
N LEU A 143 -4.97 11.75 2.36
CA LEU A 143 -3.69 12.25 2.83
C LEU A 143 -3.77 12.62 4.32
N VAL A 144 -2.74 12.24 5.07
CA VAL A 144 -2.51 12.68 6.44
C VAL A 144 -1.19 13.43 6.53
N VAL A 145 -1.14 14.40 7.43
CA VAL A 145 0.07 15.17 7.74
C VAL A 145 0.63 14.71 9.08
N LYS A 146 1.94 14.75 9.24
CA LYS A 146 2.61 14.41 10.50
C LYS A 146 2.31 15.50 11.53
N LYS A 147 1.99 15.09 12.75
CA LYS A 147 1.87 16.02 13.89
C LYS A 147 3.21 16.60 14.29
#